data_AF-A0A433CBX7-F1
#
_entry.id   AF-A0A433CBX7-F1
#
_cell.length_a   1.000
_cell.length_b   1.000
_cell.length_c   1.000
_cell.angle_alpha   90.00
_cell.angle_beta   90.00
_cell.angle_gamma   90.00
#
_symmetry.space_group_name_H-M   'P 1'
#
loop_
_entity.id
_entity.type
_entity.pdbx_description
1 polymer ?
#
loop_
_entity_poly.entity_id
_entity_poly.type
_entity_poly.pdbx_seq_one_letter_code
_entity_poly.pdbx_strand_id
1 'polypeptide(L)'
;MKKFIIAALVTVCTTSVFAEDYFLINGKKIGLQESQKSVIAKLGKPKFVDGGGNLNWGNNYDDPEITASFNQYGLNTLSTSKGSVIINGKTITIGKDTPNTSKPKVQHYCEGFDGGNSFRQYNQSTRVGAEGEIYISFGTYGDGNTSNKTLMSKPIESIGLGYDDPLADFSSPKCNH
;
A
#
# COMPACT_ATOMS: atom_id res chain seq x y z
N MET A 1 44.45 -1.48 -49.47
CA MET A 1 43.09 -1.21 -48.95
C MET A 1 43.01 -1.69 -47.51
N LYS A 2 43.14 -0.80 -46.52
CA LYS A 2 43.04 -1.16 -45.08
C LYS A 2 41.59 -0.98 -44.64
N LYS A 3 40.95 -2.07 -44.20
CA LYS A 3 39.57 -2.07 -43.69
C LYS A 3 39.59 -1.62 -42.23
N PHE A 4 38.94 -0.50 -41.94
CA PHE A 4 38.70 -0.06 -40.56
C PHE A 4 37.44 -0.76 -40.04
N ILE A 5 37.60 -1.56 -38.99
CA ILE A 5 36.48 -2.13 -38.25
C ILE A 5 36.08 -1.09 -37.19
N ILE A 6 34.90 -0.50 -37.36
CA ILE A 6 34.28 0.34 -36.34
C ILE A 6 33.60 -0.60 -35.36
N ALA A 7 34.20 -0.81 -34.19
CA ALA A 7 33.54 -1.48 -33.08
C ALA A 7 32.51 -0.51 -32.49
N ALA A 8 31.23 -0.74 -32.75
CA ALA A 8 30.14 -0.04 -32.09
C ALA A 8 30.12 -0.45 -30.61
N LEU A 9 30.49 0.47 -29.72
CA LEU A 9 30.30 0.31 -28.28
C LEU A 9 28.78 0.30 -28.03
N VAL A 10 28.20 -0.88 -27.84
CA VAL A 10 26.83 -1.00 -27.34
C VAL A 10 26.89 -0.65 -25.86
N THR A 11 26.66 0.63 -25.56
CA THR A 11 26.42 1.08 -24.19
C THR A 11 25.13 0.41 -23.73
N VAL A 12 25.26 -0.71 -23.03
CA VAL A 12 24.13 -1.33 -22.31
C VAL A 12 23.77 -0.34 -21.21
N CYS A 13 22.78 0.51 -21.47
CA CYS A 13 22.07 1.19 -20.40
C CYS A 13 21.43 0.10 -19.56
N THR A 14 22.13 -0.35 -18.52
CA THR A 14 21.49 -1.08 -17.43
C THR A 14 20.53 -0.09 -16.78
N THR A 15 19.30 -0.01 -17.30
CA THR A 15 18.20 0.57 -16.55
C THR A 15 18.20 -0.18 -15.24
N SER A 16 18.60 0.48 -14.15
CA SER A 16 18.43 -0.06 -12.82
C SER A 16 16.95 -0.38 -12.71
N VAL A 17 16.61 -1.67 -12.78
CA VAL A 17 15.25 -2.16 -12.60
C VAL A 17 15.00 -1.96 -11.11
N PHE A 18 14.59 -0.75 -10.73
CA PHE A 18 14.06 -0.52 -9.40
C PHE A 18 12.92 -1.52 -9.23
N ALA A 19 12.95 -2.25 -8.12
CA ALA A 19 11.90 -3.21 -7.82
C ALA A 19 10.58 -2.44 -7.78
N GLU A 20 9.68 -2.74 -8.72
CA GLU A 20 8.39 -2.09 -8.80
C GLU A 20 7.60 -2.38 -7.52
N ASP A 21 6.96 -1.35 -6.97
CA ASP A 21 6.08 -1.49 -5.82
C ASP A 21 4.70 -1.99 -6.28
N TYR A 22 4.13 -2.94 -5.54
CA TYR A 22 2.83 -3.51 -5.90
C TYR A 22 2.13 -4.19 -4.73
N PHE A 23 0.82 -4.32 -4.85
CA PHE A 23 0.03 -5.17 -3.97
C PHE A 23 -0.01 -6.61 -4.49
N LEU A 24 0.06 -7.58 -3.59
CA LEU A 24 -0.18 -8.99 -3.88
C LEU A 24 -1.45 -9.43 -3.16
N ILE A 25 -2.57 -9.43 -3.88
CA ILE A 25 -3.89 -9.76 -3.33
C ILE A 25 -4.38 -11.05 -3.98
N ASN A 26 -4.70 -12.06 -3.17
CA ASN A 26 -5.05 -13.41 -3.66
C ASN A 26 -4.05 -13.99 -4.67
N GLY A 27 -2.74 -13.71 -4.48
CA GLY A 27 -1.68 -14.15 -5.39
C GLY A 27 -1.62 -13.38 -6.73
N LYS A 28 -2.40 -12.31 -6.89
CA LYS A 28 -2.37 -11.45 -8.08
C LYS A 28 -1.63 -10.15 -7.79
N LYS A 29 -0.67 -9.81 -8.65
CA LYS A 29 0.05 -8.54 -8.60
C LYS A 29 -0.87 -7.41 -9.08
N ILE A 30 -1.13 -6.42 -8.24
CA ILE A 30 -1.85 -5.18 -8.55
C ILE A 30 -0.86 -4.02 -8.49
N GLY A 31 -0.63 -3.34 -9.61
CA GLY A 31 0.26 -2.17 -9.67
C GLY A 31 -0.37 -0.92 -9.05
N LEU A 32 0.46 0.03 -8.61
CA LEU A 32 -0.02 1.23 -7.89
C LEU A 32 -0.82 2.21 -8.75
N GLN A 33 -0.65 2.17 -10.08
CA GLN A 33 -1.36 3.02 -11.06
C GLN A 33 -2.22 2.17 -12.01
N GLU A 34 -2.66 1.00 -11.55
CA GLU A 34 -3.33 0.04 -12.41
C GLU A 34 -4.74 0.50 -12.83
N SER A 35 -5.11 0.27 -14.10
CA SER A 35 -6.44 0.64 -14.58
C SER A 35 -7.56 -0.21 -13.97
N GLN A 36 -8.76 0.38 -13.85
CA GLN A 36 -9.97 -0.31 -13.37
C GLN A 36 -10.21 -1.64 -14.09
N LYS A 37 -10.07 -1.65 -15.43
CA LYS A 37 -10.25 -2.86 -16.24
C LYS A 37 -9.28 -3.97 -15.83
N SER A 38 -8.02 -3.64 -15.57
CA SER A 38 -7.01 -4.62 -15.18
C SER A 38 -7.24 -5.13 -13.76
N VAL A 39 -7.58 -4.24 -12.81
CA VAL A 39 -7.92 -4.65 -11.44
C VAL A 39 -9.11 -5.63 -11.44
N ILE A 40 -10.19 -5.32 -12.17
CA ILE A 40 -11.35 -6.22 -12.30
C ILE A 40 -10.97 -7.54 -12.98
N ALA A 41 -10.10 -7.52 -13.99
CA ALA A 41 -9.65 -8.75 -14.64
C ALA A 41 -8.85 -9.66 -13.69
N LYS A 42 -8.11 -9.08 -12.73
CA LYS A 42 -7.29 -9.81 -11.76
C LYS A 42 -8.06 -10.27 -10.53
N LEU A 43 -8.91 -9.42 -9.97
CA LEU A 43 -9.68 -9.68 -8.74
C LEU A 43 -11.07 -10.26 -9.00
N GLY A 44 -11.53 -10.26 -10.27
CA GLY A 44 -12.87 -10.64 -10.65
C GLY A 44 -13.87 -9.51 -10.52
N LYS A 45 -15.15 -9.82 -10.78
CA LYS A 45 -16.23 -8.84 -10.68
C LYS A 45 -16.39 -8.37 -9.21
N PRO A 46 -16.45 -7.05 -8.94
CA PRO A 46 -16.79 -6.53 -7.62
C PRO A 46 -18.17 -7.04 -7.19
N LYS A 47 -18.37 -7.17 -5.88
CA LYS A 47 -19.64 -7.63 -5.31
C LYS A 47 -20.68 -6.51 -5.33
N PHE A 48 -20.26 -5.29 -5.05
CA PHE A 48 -21.09 -4.11 -5.11
C PHE A 48 -20.27 -2.85 -5.42
N VAL A 49 -20.97 -1.78 -5.73
CA VAL A 49 -20.43 -0.43 -5.85
C VAL A 49 -21.15 0.42 -4.82
N ASP A 50 -20.42 1.16 -3.99
CA ASP A 50 -21.03 2.01 -2.97
C ASP A 50 -21.52 3.34 -3.55
N GLY A 51 -22.16 4.17 -2.71
CA GLY A 51 -22.66 5.49 -3.12
C GLY A 51 -21.59 6.47 -3.58
N GLY A 52 -20.31 6.24 -3.23
CA GLY A 52 -19.15 7.02 -3.68
C GLY A 52 -18.55 6.51 -4.99
N GLY A 53 -19.08 5.43 -5.57
CA GLY A 53 -18.54 4.82 -6.78
C GLY A 53 -17.36 3.89 -6.54
N ASN A 54 -17.03 3.54 -5.29
CA ASN A 54 -15.96 2.61 -5.01
C ASN A 54 -16.38 1.19 -5.34
N LEU A 55 -15.47 0.43 -5.93
CA LEU A 55 -15.66 -0.98 -6.25
C LEU A 55 -15.24 -1.81 -5.04
N ASN A 56 -16.13 -2.69 -4.59
CA ASN A 56 -15.94 -3.45 -3.36
C ASN A 56 -15.94 -4.96 -3.65
N TRP A 57 -14.92 -5.66 -3.14
CA TRP A 57 -14.84 -7.12 -3.12
C TRP A 57 -14.89 -7.59 -1.67
N GLY A 58 -16.02 -8.17 -1.29
CA GLY A 58 -16.28 -8.68 0.05
C GLY A 58 -17.74 -9.07 0.14
N ASN A 59 -18.06 -9.99 1.04
CA ASN A 59 -19.46 -10.38 1.25
C ASN A 59 -20.19 -9.46 2.24
N ASN A 60 -19.43 -8.70 3.03
CA ASN A 60 -19.97 -7.70 3.95
C ASN A 60 -19.95 -6.32 3.29
N TYR A 61 -21.09 -5.64 3.27
CA TYR A 61 -21.20 -4.28 2.76
C TYR A 61 -20.52 -3.27 3.67
N ASP A 62 -20.59 -3.50 4.99
CA ASP A 62 -20.08 -2.58 6.02
C ASP A 62 -18.57 -2.73 6.24
N ASP A 63 -18.00 -3.88 5.87
CA ASP A 63 -16.57 -4.17 6.00
C ASP A 63 -16.06 -5.03 4.83
N PRO A 64 -15.96 -4.45 3.63
CA PRO A 64 -15.45 -5.14 2.46
C PRO A 64 -13.95 -5.49 2.60
N GLU A 65 -13.56 -6.68 2.15
CA GLU A 65 -12.16 -7.15 2.23
C GLU A 65 -11.20 -6.36 1.32
N ILE A 66 -11.73 -5.81 0.23
CA ILE A 66 -11.01 -4.95 -0.72
C ILE A 66 -11.96 -3.85 -1.19
N THR A 67 -11.53 -2.60 -1.11
CA THR A 67 -12.21 -1.44 -1.69
C THR A 67 -11.25 -0.70 -2.59
N ALA A 68 -11.69 -0.30 -3.78
CA ALA A 68 -10.86 0.49 -4.69
C ALA A 68 -11.67 1.59 -5.38
N SER A 69 -11.05 2.77 -5.53
CA SER A 69 -11.56 3.87 -6.34
C SER A 69 -10.60 4.14 -7.51
N PHE A 70 -11.12 4.74 -8.58
CA PHE A 70 -10.37 5.02 -9.79
C PHE A 70 -10.62 6.44 -10.25
N ASN A 71 -9.59 7.05 -10.82
CA ASN A 71 -9.66 8.34 -11.51
C ASN A 71 -9.13 8.17 -12.95
N GLN A 72 -8.97 9.28 -13.68
CA GLN A 72 -8.50 9.25 -15.08
C GLN A 72 -7.09 8.68 -15.27
N TYR A 73 -6.29 8.61 -14.21
CA TYR A 73 -4.91 8.08 -14.21
C TYR A 73 -4.82 6.62 -13.73
N GLY A 74 -5.95 6.01 -13.35
CA GLY A 74 -5.99 4.63 -12.86
C GLY A 74 -6.40 4.55 -11.40
N LEU A 75 -5.76 3.64 -10.65
CA LEU A 75 -6.05 3.40 -9.24
C LEU A 75 -5.82 4.68 -8.42
N ASN A 76 -6.88 5.13 -7.74
CA ASN A 76 -6.89 6.35 -6.94
C ASN A 76 -6.77 6.02 -5.44
N THR A 77 -7.58 5.07 -4.97
CA THR A 77 -7.44 4.48 -3.64
C THR A 77 -7.57 2.97 -3.71
N LEU A 78 -6.90 2.27 -2.80
CA LEU A 78 -7.08 0.84 -2.57
C LEU A 78 -6.98 0.61 -1.07
N SER A 79 -7.90 -0.14 -0.47
CA SER A 79 -7.79 -0.65 0.89
C SER A 79 -8.03 -2.14 0.88
N THR A 80 -7.29 -2.90 1.66
CA THR A 80 -7.54 -4.33 1.82
C THR A 80 -7.19 -4.84 3.20
N SER A 81 -7.96 -5.82 3.68
CA SER A 81 -7.71 -6.59 4.89
C SER A 81 -7.06 -7.96 4.61
N LYS A 82 -6.50 -8.17 3.41
CA LYS A 82 -5.79 -9.41 3.06
C LYS A 82 -4.66 -9.21 2.05
N GLY A 83 -3.73 -10.15 2.04
CA GLY A 83 -2.62 -10.17 1.09
C GLY A 83 -1.39 -9.44 1.63
N SER A 84 -0.66 -8.77 0.74
CA SER A 84 0.61 -8.12 1.07
C SER A 84 0.86 -6.94 0.15
N VAL A 85 1.80 -6.06 0.55
CA VAL A 85 2.40 -5.08 -0.34
C VAL A 85 3.90 -5.34 -0.42
N ILE A 86 4.47 -5.12 -1.60
CA ILE A 86 5.90 -5.19 -1.86
C ILE A 86 6.36 -3.77 -2.12
N ILE A 87 7.30 -3.29 -1.29
CA ILE A 87 7.87 -1.94 -1.37
C ILE A 87 9.39 -2.08 -1.42
N ASN A 88 10.02 -1.57 -2.47
CA ASN A 88 11.46 -1.69 -2.71
C ASN A 88 11.96 -3.14 -2.54
N GLY A 89 11.18 -4.10 -3.05
CA GLY A 89 11.49 -5.54 -2.97
C GLY A 89 11.27 -6.18 -1.59
N LYS A 90 10.82 -5.43 -0.57
CA LYS A 90 10.50 -5.95 0.76
C LYS A 90 9.00 -6.17 0.91
N THR A 91 8.62 -7.35 1.38
CA THR A 91 7.21 -7.73 1.55
C THR A 91 6.71 -7.39 2.95
N ILE A 92 5.55 -6.74 3.04
CA ILE A 92 4.77 -6.54 4.26
C ILE A 92 3.44 -7.28 4.09
N THR A 93 3.16 -8.23 4.99
CA THR A 93 2.03 -9.16 4.88
C THR A 93 1.00 -8.95 5.99
N ILE A 94 -0.27 -8.77 5.61
CA ILE A 94 -1.41 -8.68 6.54
C ILE A 94 -1.54 -9.98 7.33
N GLY A 95 -1.83 -9.88 8.63
CA GLY A 95 -1.94 -11.02 9.53
C GLY A 95 -0.61 -11.68 9.92
N LYS A 96 0.53 -11.18 9.41
CA LYS A 96 1.87 -11.70 9.74
C LYS A 96 2.81 -10.62 10.27
N ASP A 97 2.98 -9.55 9.51
CA ASP A 97 3.81 -8.43 9.94
C ASP A 97 3.07 -7.59 10.97
N THR A 98 3.83 -6.98 11.88
CA THR A 98 3.34 -6.02 12.88
C THR A 98 3.91 -4.64 12.57
N PRO A 99 3.38 -3.56 13.15
CA PRO A 99 4.02 -2.24 13.08
C PRO A 99 5.52 -2.25 13.42
N ASN A 100 5.95 -3.07 14.37
CA ASN A 100 7.36 -3.19 14.73
C ASN A 100 8.19 -3.86 13.62
N THR A 101 7.64 -4.82 12.87
CA THR A 101 8.37 -5.53 11.81
C THR A 101 8.23 -4.88 10.44
N SER A 102 7.22 -4.04 10.21
CA SER A 102 7.03 -3.28 8.96
C SER A 102 7.93 -2.06 8.86
N LYS A 103 8.17 -1.34 9.97
CA LYS A 103 9.07 -0.17 10.01
C LYS A 103 10.44 -0.37 9.34
N PRO A 104 11.25 -1.40 9.67
CA PRO A 104 12.55 -1.59 9.01
C PRO A 104 12.44 -2.01 7.54
N LYS A 105 11.22 -2.29 7.04
CA LYS A 105 10.96 -2.64 5.64
C LYS A 105 10.66 -1.45 4.74
N VAL A 106 10.44 -0.27 5.32
CA VAL A 106 10.25 0.98 4.56
C VAL A 106 11.38 1.94 4.90
N GLN A 107 11.82 2.74 3.92
CA GLN A 107 12.97 3.62 4.10
C GLN A 107 12.60 4.88 4.91
N HIS A 108 11.45 5.47 4.59
CA HIS A 108 10.91 6.66 5.24
C HIS A 108 9.47 6.37 5.62
N TYR A 109 9.05 6.78 6.81
CA TYR A 109 7.66 6.58 7.21
C TYR A 109 7.20 7.62 8.23
N CYS A 110 5.90 7.88 8.24
CA CYS A 110 5.24 8.58 9.34
C CYS A 110 4.35 7.59 10.08
N GLU A 111 4.15 7.80 11.39
CA GLU A 111 3.32 6.94 12.22
C GLU A 111 2.53 7.74 13.25
N GLY A 112 1.36 7.25 13.61
CA GLY A 112 0.49 7.91 14.59
C GLY A 112 -0.39 6.92 15.31
N PHE A 113 -0.78 7.31 16.53
CA PHE A 113 -1.86 6.66 17.26
C PHE A 113 -3.03 7.61 17.35
N ASP A 114 -4.23 7.05 17.25
CA ASP A 114 -5.47 7.80 17.39
C ASP A 114 -6.53 6.91 18.06
N GLY A 115 -7.65 7.51 18.42
CA GLY A 115 -8.75 6.89 19.14
C GLY A 115 -8.86 7.32 20.59
N GLY A 116 -9.83 6.74 21.28
CA GLY A 116 -10.24 7.09 22.64
C GLY A 116 -10.78 5.89 23.40
N ASN A 117 -11.79 6.10 24.24
CA ASN A 117 -12.29 5.06 25.16
C ASN A 117 -13.04 3.91 24.47
N SER A 118 -13.42 4.06 23.20
CA SER A 118 -14.20 3.05 22.46
C SER A 118 -13.39 2.31 21.39
N PHE A 119 -12.33 2.93 20.87
CA PHE A 119 -11.47 2.36 19.85
C PHE A 119 -10.07 2.93 19.96
N ARG A 120 -9.09 2.18 19.51
CA ARG A 120 -7.69 2.60 19.38
C ARG A 120 -7.18 2.18 18.02
N GLN A 121 -6.40 3.04 17.40
CA GLN A 121 -5.79 2.75 16.12
C GLN A 121 -4.33 3.18 16.11
N TYR A 122 -3.55 2.43 15.35
CA TYR A 122 -2.22 2.83 14.92
C TYR A 122 -2.21 2.81 13.40
N ASN A 123 -1.68 3.87 12.81
CA ASN A 123 -1.42 3.95 11.38
C ASN A 123 0.05 4.28 11.15
N GLN A 124 0.62 3.62 10.15
CA GLN A 124 1.91 3.96 9.57
C GLN A 124 1.71 4.27 8.10
N SER A 125 2.38 5.28 7.56
CA SER A 125 2.39 5.57 6.14
C SER A 125 3.81 5.72 5.60
N THR A 126 4.03 5.32 4.35
CA THR A 126 5.27 5.55 3.60
C THR A 126 4.91 6.12 2.23
N ARG A 127 5.78 6.97 1.70
CA ARG A 127 5.65 7.51 0.35
C ARG A 127 6.39 6.61 -0.64
N VAL A 128 5.74 6.31 -1.75
CA VAL A 128 6.23 5.48 -2.86
C VAL A 128 5.82 6.11 -4.19
N GLY A 129 6.21 5.49 -5.31
CA GLY A 129 6.05 6.06 -6.65
C GLY A 129 7.31 6.80 -7.08
N ALA A 130 7.36 7.18 -8.36
CA ALA A 130 8.55 7.77 -8.96
C ALA A 130 8.95 9.10 -8.30
N GLU A 131 7.95 9.84 -7.80
CA GLU A 131 8.12 11.15 -7.16
C GLU A 131 7.74 11.10 -5.67
N GLY A 132 7.47 9.90 -5.13
CA GLY A 132 6.93 9.74 -3.77
C GLY A 132 5.48 10.21 -3.65
N GLU A 133 4.73 10.25 -4.74
CA GLU A 133 3.38 10.81 -4.81
C GLU A 133 2.29 9.94 -4.17
N ILE A 134 2.60 8.66 -3.91
CA ILE A 134 1.63 7.67 -3.44
C ILE A 134 1.91 7.35 -1.97
N TYR A 135 0.90 7.48 -1.11
CA TYR A 135 0.96 6.97 0.26
C TYR A 135 0.53 5.51 0.28
N ILE A 136 1.36 4.66 0.88
CA ILE A 136 0.96 3.31 1.33
C ILE A 136 0.80 3.36 2.84
N SER A 137 -0.35 2.92 3.34
CA SER A 137 -0.68 2.90 4.77
C SER A 137 -0.80 1.49 5.32
N PHE A 138 -0.50 1.33 6.61
CA PHE A 138 -0.63 0.09 7.37
C PHE A 138 -1.41 0.38 8.65
N GLY A 139 -2.49 -0.37 8.90
CA GLY A 139 -3.37 -0.16 10.04
C GLY A 139 -3.36 -1.34 11.02
N THR A 140 -3.44 -1.03 12.31
CA THR A 140 -3.83 -1.96 13.37
C THR A 140 -4.86 -1.29 14.28
N TYR A 141 -5.85 -2.06 14.72
CA TYR A 141 -6.98 -1.57 15.50
C TYR A 141 -7.09 -2.29 16.84
N GLY A 142 -7.76 -1.68 17.79
CA GLY A 142 -8.01 -2.22 19.12
C GLY A 142 -9.20 -1.55 19.77
N ASP A 143 -9.63 -2.08 20.89
CA ASP A 143 -10.61 -1.43 21.76
C ASP A 143 -9.97 -0.29 22.56
N GLY A 144 -10.78 0.46 23.30
CA GLY A 144 -10.30 1.57 24.14
C GLY A 144 -9.24 1.21 25.19
N ASN A 145 -9.20 -0.05 25.61
CA ASN A 145 -8.26 -0.57 26.60
C ASN A 145 -6.93 -1.04 25.98
N THR A 146 -6.87 -1.14 24.65
CA THR A 146 -5.70 -1.60 23.94
C THR A 146 -4.56 -0.58 24.06
N SER A 147 -3.46 -0.99 24.70
CA SER A 147 -2.30 -0.11 24.85
C SER A 147 -1.59 0.14 23.51
N ASN A 148 -0.89 1.27 23.38
CA ASN A 148 -0.06 1.54 22.21
C ASN A 148 0.99 0.43 21.99
N LYS A 149 1.58 -0.10 23.06
CA LYS A 149 2.54 -1.22 22.98
C LYS A 149 1.90 -2.48 22.40
N THR A 150 0.65 -2.74 22.75
CA THR A 150 -0.13 -3.87 22.22
C THR A 150 -0.40 -3.67 20.74
N LEU A 151 -0.89 -2.50 20.31
CA LEU A 151 -1.10 -2.17 18.89
C LEU A 151 0.18 -2.39 18.07
N MET A 152 1.31 -1.90 18.56
CA MET A 152 2.61 -2.05 17.88
C MET A 152 3.05 -3.50 17.65
N SER A 153 2.51 -4.44 18.44
CA SER A 153 2.83 -5.86 18.38
C SER A 153 1.71 -6.69 17.77
N LYS A 154 0.55 -6.09 17.47
CA LYS A 154 -0.54 -6.75 16.75
C LYS A 154 -0.14 -6.93 15.28
N PRO A 155 -0.60 -8.01 14.63
CA PRO A 155 -0.51 -8.11 13.18
C PRO A 155 -1.23 -6.94 12.52
N ILE A 156 -0.65 -6.43 11.43
CA ILE A 156 -1.28 -5.46 10.52
C ILE A 156 -2.58 -6.08 10.02
N GLU A 157 -3.66 -5.31 10.13
CA GLU A 157 -5.03 -5.72 9.79
C GLU A 157 -5.49 -5.11 8.46
N SER A 158 -4.91 -3.98 8.05
CA SER A 158 -5.21 -3.34 6.78
C SER A 158 -3.97 -2.75 6.09
N ILE A 159 -3.98 -2.76 4.76
CA ILE A 159 -3.03 -2.00 3.94
C ILE A 159 -3.82 -1.14 2.97
N GLY A 160 -3.45 0.14 2.88
CA GLY A 160 -4.07 1.12 2.01
C GLY A 160 -3.10 1.76 1.01
N LEU A 161 -3.66 2.32 -0.05
CA LEU A 161 -3.04 3.23 -1.00
C LEU A 161 -3.94 4.46 -1.16
N GLY A 162 -3.33 5.64 -1.25
CA GLY A 162 -3.98 6.90 -1.58
C GLY A 162 -2.96 7.98 -1.93
N TYR A 163 -3.46 9.17 -2.28
CA TYR A 163 -2.63 10.34 -2.63
C TYR A 163 -2.67 11.44 -1.56
N ASP A 164 -3.63 11.36 -0.63
CA ASP A 164 -3.69 12.22 0.55
C ASP A 164 -2.96 11.55 1.72
N ASP A 165 -2.34 12.35 2.59
CA ASP A 165 -1.65 11.84 3.77
C ASP A 165 -2.68 11.21 4.74
N PRO A 166 -2.63 9.89 4.98
CA PRO A 166 -3.57 9.21 5.87
C PRO A 166 -3.40 9.60 7.35
N LEU A 167 -2.36 10.37 7.68
CA LEU A 167 -2.07 10.87 9.02
C LEU A 167 -2.34 12.36 9.19
N ALA A 168 -2.92 13.05 8.19
CA ALA A 168 -3.16 14.50 8.24
C ALA A 168 -3.98 14.93 9.46
N ASP A 169 -4.95 14.10 9.87
CA ASP A 169 -5.82 14.37 11.03
C ASP A 169 -5.26 13.88 12.36
N PHE A 170 -4.10 13.20 12.35
CA PHE A 170 -3.48 12.73 13.58
C PHE A 170 -2.86 13.92 14.32
N SER A 171 -3.15 14.04 15.60
CA SER A 171 -2.73 15.20 16.41
C SER A 171 -1.20 15.38 16.52
N SER A 172 -0.40 14.33 16.31
CA SER A 172 1.07 14.38 16.39
C SER A 172 1.73 13.16 15.70
N PRO A 173 1.69 13.05 14.37
CA PRO A 173 2.42 12.00 13.66
C PRO A 173 3.93 12.15 13.86
N LYS A 174 4.62 11.02 14.03
CA LYS A 174 6.08 10.96 14.11
C LYS A 174 6.63 10.48 12.78
N CYS A 175 7.50 11.26 12.16
CA CYS A 175 8.13 10.88 10.90
C CYS A 175 9.60 10.50 11.10
N ASN A 176 10.00 9.43 10.44
CA ASN A 176 11.37 8.98 10.29
C ASN A 176 11.79 9.23 8.84
N HIS A 177 12.77 10.13 8.68
CA HIS A 177 13.37 10.51 7.41
C HIS A 177 14.78 9.92 7.32
#